data_AF-A0A7J8HSF6-F1
#
_entry.id   AF-A0A7J8HSF6-F1
#
_cell.length_a   1.000
_cell.length_b   1.000
_cell.length_c   1.000
_cell.angle_alpha   90.00
_cell.angle_beta   90.00
_cell.angle_gamma   90.00
#
_symmetry.space_group_name_H-M   'P 1'
#
loop_
_entity.id
_entity.type
_entity.pdbx_description
1 polymer ?
#
loop_
_entity_poly.entity_id
_entity_poly.type
_entity_poly.pdbx_seq_one_letter_code
_entity_poly.pdbx_strand_id
1 'polypeptide(L)'
;MPSPVSIHRFMVANPIIVPPWTWFYVNRQQQSKVLVARLWERTRNAKAVNYKKFRTITQEKDENLASFFSWLEESFRRYTNVEPTSTAELALLGQHFISQSAPDTRCKLQRLQMGPQTNQNQLLYMAFMVYNMNSE
;
A
#
# COMPACT_ATOMS: atom_id res chain seq x y z
N MET A 1 6.21 -7.35 36.33
CA MET A 1 5.04 -6.51 36.67
C MET A 1 4.07 -7.35 37.49
N PRO A 2 3.40 -6.78 38.51
CA PRO A 2 2.41 -7.52 39.30
C PRO A 2 1.20 -7.91 38.43
N SER A 3 0.61 -9.07 38.74
CA SER A 3 -0.57 -9.57 38.02
C SER A 3 -1.80 -8.69 38.29
N PRO A 4 -2.82 -8.70 37.42
CA PRO A 4 -4.07 -7.97 37.65
C PRO A 4 -4.73 -8.27 39.02
N VAL A 5 -4.63 -9.51 39.48
CA VAL A 5 -5.19 -9.97 40.77
C VAL A 5 -4.41 -9.38 41.95
N SER A 6 -3.08 -9.35 41.86
CA SER A 6 -2.21 -8.75 42.88
C SER A 6 -2.43 -7.24 42.98
N ILE A 7 -2.73 -6.56 41.86
CA ILE A 7 -3.01 -5.13 41.81
C ILE A 7 -4.36 -4.80 42.44
N HIS A 8 -5.41 -5.56 42.08
CA HIS A 8 -6.73 -5.39 42.68
C HIS A 8 -6.68 -5.56 44.21
N ARG A 9 -5.98 -6.61 44.69
CA ARG A 9 -5.80 -6.85 46.13
C ARG A 9 -5.06 -5.71 46.84
N PHE A 10 -4.06 -5.11 46.19
CA PHE A 10 -3.33 -3.96 46.76
C PHE A 10 -4.18 -2.68 46.79
N MET A 11 -4.92 -2.38 45.72
CA MET A 11 -5.82 -1.21 45.64
C MET A 11 -6.94 -1.27 46.68
N VAL A 12 -7.50 -2.46 46.92
CA VAL A 12 -8.53 -2.68 47.96
C VAL A 12 -7.96 -2.50 49.36
N ALA A 13 -6.72 -2.94 49.61
CA ALA A 13 -6.08 -2.83 50.91
C ALA A 13 -5.54 -1.42 51.23
N ASN A 14 -5.22 -0.61 50.21
CA ASN A 14 -4.59 0.70 50.38
C ASN A 14 -5.19 1.75 49.42
N PRO A 15 -6.44 2.20 49.64
CA PRO A 15 -7.19 3.02 48.67
C PRO A 15 -6.65 4.45 48.47
N ILE A 16 -5.80 4.94 49.37
CA ILE A 16 -5.23 6.30 49.31
C ILE A 16 -3.91 6.33 48.52
N ILE A 17 -3.22 5.19 48.43
CA ILE A 17 -1.94 5.11 47.73
C ILE A 17 -2.22 4.76 46.28
N VAL A 18 -1.77 5.62 45.36
CA VAL A 18 -1.78 5.34 43.91
C VAL A 18 -0.37 4.98 43.49
N PRO A 19 -0.03 3.70 43.35
CA PRO A 19 1.32 3.32 43.00
C PRO A 19 1.73 3.82 41.60
N PRO A 20 3.03 4.08 41.37
CA PRO A 20 3.51 4.57 40.07
C PRO A 20 3.14 3.66 38.88
N TRP A 21 2.96 2.36 39.11
CA TRP A 21 2.62 1.41 38.05
C TRP A 21 1.16 1.45 37.59
N THR A 22 0.27 2.10 38.34
CA THR A 22 -1.13 2.30 37.92
C THR A 22 -1.22 3.15 36.66
N TRP A 23 -0.30 4.12 36.49
CA TRP A 23 -0.15 4.91 35.27
C TRP A 23 0.15 4.03 34.05
N PHE A 24 1.06 3.05 34.18
CA PHE A 24 1.35 2.11 33.08
C PHE A 24 0.14 1.24 32.70
N TYR A 25 -0.69 0.87 33.68
CA TYR A 25 -1.90 0.09 33.45
C TYR A 25 -2.99 0.90 32.73
N VAL A 26 -3.29 2.11 33.21
CA VAL A 26 -4.26 3.02 32.59
C VAL A 26 -3.81 3.38 31.18
N ASN A 27 -2.52 3.67 30.99
CA ASN A 27 -1.97 3.96 29.66
C ASN A 27 -2.05 2.77 28.72
N ARG A 28 -1.74 1.54 29.18
CA ARG A 28 -1.87 0.35 28.34
C ARG A 28 -3.32 0.12 27.91
N GLN A 29 -4.29 0.31 28.80
CA GLN A 29 -5.71 0.20 28.49
C GLN A 29 -6.16 1.27 27.50
N GLN A 30 -5.71 2.52 27.69
CA GLN A 30 -6.02 3.62 26.77
C GLN A 30 -5.39 3.40 25.39
N GLN A 31 -4.12 2.98 25.34
CA GLN A 31 -3.42 2.62 24.11
C GLN A 31 -4.09 1.43 23.41
N SER A 32 -4.51 0.41 24.16
CA SER A 32 -5.25 -0.73 23.61
C SER A 32 -6.57 -0.30 22.98
N LYS A 33 -7.35 0.55 23.65
CA LYS A 33 -8.60 1.11 23.10
C LYS A 33 -8.35 1.91 21.82
N VAL A 34 -7.31 2.75 21.79
CA VAL A 34 -6.94 3.53 20.60
C VAL A 34 -6.51 2.61 19.44
N LEU A 35 -5.71 1.58 19.71
CA LEU A 35 -5.29 0.62 18.69
C LEU A 35 -6.48 -0.16 18.13
N VAL A 36 -7.38 -0.64 18.99
CA VAL A 36 -8.61 -1.32 18.58
C VAL A 36 -9.50 -0.40 17.75
N ALA A 37 -9.70 0.85 18.16
CA ALA A 37 -10.46 1.84 17.39
C ALA A 37 -9.84 2.10 16.01
N ARG A 38 -8.52 2.25 15.92
CA ARG A 38 -7.80 2.45 14.65
C ARG A 38 -7.90 1.22 13.73
N LEU A 39 -7.89 0.01 14.29
CA LEU A 39 -8.13 -1.23 13.54
C LEU A 39 -9.58 -1.33 13.04
N TRP A 40 -10.55 -0.92 13.86
CA TRP A 40 -11.96 -0.84 13.46
C TRP A 40 -12.19 0.19 12.35
N GLU A 41 -11.56 1.37 12.42
CA GLU A 41 -11.63 2.37 11.35
C GLU A 41 -11.01 1.87 10.05
N ARG A 42 -9.85 1.20 10.11
CA ARG A 42 -9.23 0.61 8.92
C ARG A 42 -10.09 -0.46 8.27
N THR A 43 -10.69 -1.35 9.05
CA THR A 43 -11.55 -2.41 8.53
C THR A 43 -12.89 -1.86 8.04
N ARG A 44 -13.47 -0.85 8.70
CA ARG A 44 -14.69 -0.16 8.25
C ARG A 44 -14.49 0.59 6.93
N ASN A 45 -13.33 1.21 6.75
CA ASN A 45 -13.01 1.98 5.54
C ASN A 45 -12.31 1.15 4.46
N ALA A 46 -12.03 -0.13 4.71
CA ALA A 46 -11.49 -1.02 3.69
C ALA A 46 -12.58 -1.27 2.64
N LYS A 47 -12.54 -0.51 1.54
CA LYS A 47 -13.37 -0.84 0.36
C LYS A 47 -12.99 -2.26 -0.08
N ALA A 48 -13.96 -3.04 -0.53
CA ALA A 48 -13.67 -4.37 -1.04
C ALA A 48 -12.61 -4.29 -2.16
N VAL A 49 -11.46 -4.92 -1.95
CA VAL A 49 -10.38 -4.99 -2.94
C VAL A 49 -10.87 -5.84 -4.11
N ASN A 50 -11.01 -5.24 -5.28
CA ASN A 50 -11.41 -5.93 -6.50
C ASN A 50 -10.22 -6.09 -7.44
N TYR A 51 -9.23 -6.84 -6.96
CA TYR A 51 -8.01 -7.10 -7.72
C TYR A 51 -8.29 -7.90 -9.01
N LYS A 52 -9.37 -8.70 -9.02
CA LYS A 52 -9.85 -9.39 -10.24
C LYS A 52 -10.18 -8.38 -11.34
N LYS A 53 -10.89 -7.31 -11.01
CA LYS A 53 -11.25 -6.25 -11.97
C LYS A 53 -10.05 -5.40 -12.39
N PHE A 54 -9.09 -5.19 -11.50
CA PHE A 54 -7.84 -4.51 -11.87
C PHE A 54 -7.08 -5.29 -12.96
N ARG A 55 -7.00 -6.62 -12.84
CA ARG A 55 -6.31 -7.49 -13.82
C ARG A 55 -6.97 -7.56 -15.20
N THR A 56 -8.25 -7.17 -15.32
CA THR A 56 -8.94 -7.17 -16.62
C THR A 56 -8.68 -5.90 -17.43
N ILE A 57 -8.04 -4.89 -16.84
CA ILE A 57 -7.69 -3.66 -17.55
C ILE A 57 -6.58 -3.99 -18.54
N THR A 58 -6.72 -3.52 -19.78
CA THR A 58 -5.72 -3.68 -20.82
C THR A 58 -5.69 -2.42 -21.66
N GLN A 59 -4.53 -2.11 -22.25
CA GLN A 59 -4.38 -0.98 -23.15
C GLN A 59 -5.28 -1.17 -24.38
N GLU A 60 -6.02 -0.13 -24.74
CA GLU A 60 -6.81 -0.13 -25.97
C GLU A 60 -5.90 0.01 -27.21
N LYS A 61 -6.39 -0.44 -28.38
CA LYS A 61 -5.58 -0.51 -29.60
C LYS A 61 -4.98 0.84 -30.02
N ASP A 62 -5.73 1.93 -29.84
CA ASP A 62 -5.37 3.27 -30.27
C ASP A 62 -5.02 4.19 -29.08
N GLU A 63 -4.90 3.62 -27.87
CA GLU A 63 -4.57 4.36 -26.65
C GLU A 63 -3.06 4.59 -26.54
N ASN A 64 -2.68 5.85 -26.31
CA ASN A 64 -1.30 6.21 -26.02
C ASN A 64 -0.84 5.57 -24.68
N LEU A 65 0.42 5.11 -24.63
CA LEU A 65 1.01 4.43 -23.47
C LEU A 65 0.84 5.18 -22.14
N ALA A 66 0.89 6.51 -22.15
CA ALA A 66 0.75 7.24 -20.90
C ALA A 66 -0.67 7.49 -20.48
N SER A 67 -1.60 7.65 -21.42
CA SER A 67 -3.02 7.61 -21.09
C SER A 67 -3.33 6.29 -20.40
N PHE A 68 -2.80 5.19 -20.96
CA PHE A 68 -2.91 3.87 -20.36
C PHE A 68 -2.25 3.79 -18.98
N PHE A 69 -1.04 4.32 -18.83
CA PHE A 69 -0.34 4.33 -17.54
C PHE A 69 -1.11 5.10 -16.46
N SER A 70 -1.57 6.31 -16.77
CA SER A 70 -2.36 7.14 -15.84
C SER A 70 -3.65 6.44 -15.44
N TRP A 71 -4.35 5.82 -16.40
CA TRP A 71 -5.56 5.05 -16.12
C TRP A 71 -5.28 3.79 -15.28
N LEU A 72 -4.17 3.11 -15.55
CA LEU A 72 -3.76 1.93 -14.81
C LEU A 72 -3.38 2.28 -13.36
N GLU A 73 -2.69 3.38 -13.15
CA GLU A 73 -2.34 3.91 -11.82
C GLU A 73 -3.61 4.29 -11.04
N GLU A 74 -4.53 5.03 -11.66
CA GLU A 74 -5.81 5.38 -11.03
C GLU A 74 -6.62 4.14 -10.67
N SER A 75 -6.67 3.17 -11.59
CA SER A 75 -7.37 1.91 -11.37
C SER A 75 -6.72 1.04 -10.31
N PHE A 76 -5.38 1.07 -10.20
CA PHE A 76 -4.66 0.41 -9.12
C PHE A 76 -5.13 0.97 -7.78
N ARG A 77 -5.07 2.29 -7.58
CA ARG A 77 -5.60 2.94 -6.36
C ARG A 77 -7.05 2.58 -6.09
N ARG A 78 -7.90 2.66 -7.12
CA ARG A 78 -9.35 2.43 -7.02
C ARG A 78 -9.73 1.01 -6.64
N TYR A 79 -9.01 0.01 -7.15
CA TYR A 79 -9.38 -1.39 -7.00
C TYR A 79 -8.55 -2.15 -5.97
N THR A 80 -7.36 -1.66 -5.59
CA THR A 80 -6.53 -2.26 -4.54
C THR A 80 -6.58 -1.49 -3.22
N ASN A 81 -7.06 -0.23 -3.24
CA ASN A 81 -6.93 0.74 -2.14
C ASN A 81 -5.47 0.95 -1.69
N VAL A 82 -4.51 0.66 -2.56
CA VAL A 82 -3.08 0.86 -2.30
C VAL A 82 -2.59 2.03 -3.12
N GLU A 83 -1.98 3.00 -2.45
CA GLU A 83 -1.25 4.09 -3.08
C GLU A 83 0.17 3.60 -3.41
N PRO A 84 0.58 3.56 -4.69
CA PRO A 84 1.88 3.02 -5.07
C PRO A 84 3.00 4.01 -4.72
N THR A 85 3.40 4.01 -3.46
CA THR A 85 4.39 4.96 -2.91
C THR A 85 5.69 4.26 -2.51
N SER A 86 5.61 2.97 -2.18
CA SER A 86 6.78 2.15 -1.91
C SER A 86 7.37 1.56 -3.20
N THR A 87 8.66 1.24 -3.17
CA THR A 87 9.36 0.57 -4.26
C THR A 87 8.67 -0.74 -4.68
N ALA A 88 8.11 -1.49 -3.73
CA ALA A 88 7.43 -2.74 -4.01
C ALA A 88 6.11 -2.53 -4.77
N GLU A 89 5.32 -1.53 -4.38
CA GLU A 89 4.05 -1.22 -5.06
C GLU A 89 4.29 -0.63 -6.45
N LEU A 90 5.30 0.22 -6.59
CA LEU A 90 5.73 0.74 -7.90
C LEU A 90 6.21 -0.38 -8.82
N ALA A 91 7.02 -1.32 -8.32
CA ALA A 91 7.47 -2.48 -9.10
C ALA A 91 6.28 -3.35 -9.55
N LEU A 92 5.30 -3.56 -8.66
CA LEU A 92 4.08 -4.28 -8.97
C LEU A 92 3.26 -3.57 -10.06
N LEU A 93 3.06 -2.25 -9.94
CA LEU A 93 2.37 -1.45 -10.95
C LEU A 93 3.07 -1.56 -12.32
N GLY A 94 4.40 -1.58 -12.33
CA GLY A 94 5.16 -1.74 -13.58
C GLY A 94 5.06 -3.12 -14.21
N GLN A 95 5.04 -4.18 -13.42
CA GLN A 95 4.77 -5.51 -13.93
C GLN A 95 3.39 -5.58 -14.57
N HIS A 96 2.40 -4.94 -13.94
CA HIS A 96 1.06 -4.80 -14.47
C HIS A 96 1.04 -4.02 -15.78
N PHE A 97 1.70 -2.87 -15.84
CA PHE A 97 1.84 -2.07 -17.05
C PHE A 97 2.34 -2.91 -18.24
N ILE A 98 3.45 -3.65 -18.08
CA ILE A 98 3.99 -4.50 -19.15
C ILE A 98 2.99 -5.61 -19.55
N SER A 99 2.41 -6.31 -18.58
CA SER A 99 1.54 -7.46 -18.86
C SER A 99 0.21 -7.08 -19.51
N GLN A 100 -0.30 -5.89 -19.19
CA GLN A 100 -1.61 -5.37 -19.61
C GLN A 100 -1.51 -4.40 -20.81
N SER A 101 -0.31 -4.02 -21.24
CA SER A 101 -0.08 -3.31 -22.50
C SER A 101 -0.51 -4.12 -23.73
N ALA A 102 -0.76 -3.42 -24.83
CA ALA A 102 -1.04 -4.00 -26.12
C ALA A 102 0.12 -4.91 -26.57
N PRO A 103 -0.14 -5.98 -27.37
CA PRO A 103 0.88 -6.99 -27.68
C PRO A 103 2.18 -6.44 -28.28
N ASP A 104 2.09 -5.46 -29.17
CA ASP A 104 3.26 -4.85 -29.82
C ASP A 104 4.09 -4.01 -28.81
N THR A 105 3.39 -3.27 -27.95
CA THR A 105 3.96 -2.44 -26.89
C THR A 105 4.61 -3.30 -25.82
N ARG A 106 3.93 -4.36 -25.37
CA ARG A 106 4.45 -5.35 -24.43
C ARG A 106 5.74 -5.98 -24.93
N CYS A 107 5.79 -6.39 -26.19
CA CYS A 107 7.02 -6.93 -26.79
C CYS A 107 8.18 -5.93 -26.74
N LYS A 108 7.93 -4.65 -27.04
CA LYS A 108 8.94 -3.59 -26.94
C LYS A 108 9.41 -3.40 -25.50
N LEU A 109 8.50 -3.31 -24.55
CA LEU A 109 8.81 -3.15 -23.11
C LEU A 109 9.59 -4.33 -22.54
N GLN A 110 9.23 -5.56 -22.90
CA GLN A 110 9.96 -6.77 -22.47
C GLN A 110 11.38 -6.82 -23.01
N ARG A 111 11.61 -6.39 -24.25
CA ARG A 111 12.96 -6.31 -24.83
C ARG A 111 13.83 -5.29 -24.09
N LEU A 112 13.26 -4.16 -23.68
CA LEU A 112 13.95 -3.18 -22.83
C LEU A 112 14.27 -3.76 -21.45
N GLN A 113 13.35 -4.56 -20.88
CA GLN A 113 13.56 -5.25 -19.60
C GLN A 113 14.72 -6.26 -19.62
N MET A 114 14.93 -6.95 -20.74
CA MET A 114 16.00 -7.94 -20.90
C MET A 114 17.34 -7.35 -21.38
N GLY A 115 17.42 -6.01 -21.53
CA GLY A 115 18.63 -5.34 -21.98
C GLY A 115 19.78 -5.41 -20.95
N PRO A 116 21.04 -5.22 -21.39
CA PRO A 116 22.23 -5.35 -20.54
C PRO A 116 22.38 -4.29 -19.43
N GLN A 117 21.44 -3.34 -19.30
CA GLN A 117 21.54 -2.17 -18.40
C GLN A 117 20.43 -2.11 -17.33
N THR A 118 19.59 -3.14 -17.18
CA THR A 118 18.27 -2.91 -16.57
C THR A 118 18.16 -3.41 -15.13
N ASN A 119 18.10 -2.48 -14.16
CA ASN A 119 17.42 -2.76 -12.89
C ASN A 119 15.89 -2.61 -13.12
N GLN A 120 15.07 -3.53 -12.63
CA GLN A 120 13.62 -3.55 -12.95
C GLN A 120 12.88 -2.25 -12.53
N ASN A 121 13.37 -1.55 -11.51
CA ASN A 121 12.83 -0.27 -11.04
C ASN A 121 13.21 0.91 -11.98
N GLN A 122 14.36 0.80 -12.66
CA GLN A 122 14.85 1.77 -13.64
C GLN A 122 14.02 1.76 -14.91
N LEU A 123 13.42 0.63 -15.30
CA LEU A 123 12.60 0.60 -16.50
C LEU A 123 11.34 1.47 -16.37
N LEU A 124 10.75 1.51 -15.17
CA LEU A 124 9.59 2.35 -14.86
C LEU A 124 9.95 3.81 -14.75
N TYR A 125 11.08 4.10 -14.10
CA TYR A 125 11.64 5.44 -14.03
C TYR A 125 12.05 5.95 -15.44
N MET A 126 12.61 5.09 -16.29
CA MET A 126 12.99 5.42 -17.67
C MET A 126 11.77 5.58 -18.58
N ALA A 127 10.73 4.74 -18.44
CA ALA A 127 9.48 4.92 -19.18
C ALA A 127 8.77 6.23 -18.79
N PHE A 128 8.79 6.58 -17.50
CA PHE A 128 8.32 7.87 -16.99
C PHE A 128 9.13 9.05 -17.54
N MET A 129 10.47 8.95 -17.60
CA MET A 129 11.36 9.99 -18.14
C MET A 129 11.22 10.16 -19.66
N VAL A 130 11.15 9.06 -20.41
CA VAL A 130 10.99 9.08 -21.88
C VAL A 130 9.63 9.66 -22.30
N TYR A 131 8.61 9.46 -21.48
CA TYR A 131 7.30 10.07 -21.73
C TYR A 131 7.26 11.57 -21.44
N ASN A 132 7.90 12.02 -20.35
CA ASN A 132 7.97 13.45 -19.99
C ASN A 132 8.95 14.28 -20.85
N MET A 133 9.90 13.64 -21.57
CA MET A 133 10.84 14.35 -22.45
C MET A 133 10.33 14.63 -23.87
N ASN A 134 9.27 13.96 -24.33
CA ASN A 134 8.72 14.12 -25.69
C ASN A 134 7.45 14.98 -25.71
N SER A 135 7.19 15.74 -24.65
CA SER A 135 6.07 16.67 -24.50
C SER A 135 6.48 18.14 -24.71
N GLU A 136 7.47 18.39 -25.56
CA GLU A 136 7.68 19.69 -26.25
C GLU A 136 7.81 19.46 -27.77
#